data_AF-A0A2R5L1S7-F1
#
_entry.id   AF-A0A2R5L1S7-F1
#
_cell.length_a   1.000
_cell.length_b   1.000
_cell.length_c   1.000
_cell.angle_alpha   90.00
_cell.angle_beta   90.00
_cell.angle_gamma   90.00
#
_symmetry.space_group_name_H-M   'P 1'
#
loop_
_entity.id
_entity.type
_entity.pdbx_description
1 polymer ?
#
loop_
_entity_poly.entity_id
_entity_poly.type
_entity_poly.pdbx_seq_one_letter_code
_entity_poly.pdbx_strand_id
1 'polypeptide(L)'
;HPFATMTSSTALLVLGFLAAASAAPWPSNPPKCSTECPIAGFPKLAYAPQKTYVYSHSGKSRIQMQGVEGGNADMEWSSQVELSWLTPCDMAISIKNPSIGGGSGAAEAKFLEKYPLVVAITDGRVLHACSHPEDDVWSINLKKGIASAFQNSLPSNSSINTGLNFTETDIIGNWSTRYDVANQG
;
A
#
# COMPACT_ATOMS: atom_id res chain seq x y z
N HIS A 1 53.87 29.28 43.26
CA HIS A 1 53.77 28.22 42.22
C HIS A 1 52.36 27.68 42.22
N PRO A 2 51.57 27.95 41.17
CA PRO A 2 50.14 27.69 41.17
C PRO A 2 49.77 26.31 40.61
N PHE A 3 48.60 25.84 41.08
CA PHE A 3 47.85 24.68 40.64
C PHE A 3 47.51 24.73 39.14
N ALA A 4 47.70 23.62 38.43
CA ALA A 4 47.16 23.40 37.10
C ALA A 4 45.94 22.48 37.19
N THR A 5 44.75 23.04 36.93
CA THR A 5 43.50 22.31 36.74
C THR A 5 43.41 21.83 35.28
N MET A 6 43.33 20.53 35.09
CA MET A 6 43.20 19.89 33.78
C MET A 6 41.70 19.63 33.53
N THR A 7 41.07 20.43 32.68
CA THR A 7 39.67 20.27 32.27
C THR A 7 39.54 19.17 31.24
N SER A 8 38.94 18.05 31.61
CA SER A 8 38.60 16.95 30.71
C SER A 8 37.26 17.24 30.03
N SER A 9 37.28 17.61 28.74
CA SER A 9 36.08 17.73 27.92
C SER A 9 35.72 16.36 27.33
N THR A 10 34.65 15.76 27.84
CA THR A 10 34.07 14.52 27.32
C THR A 10 33.16 14.87 26.13
N ALA A 11 33.63 14.60 24.91
CA ALA A 11 32.81 14.70 23.70
C ALA A 11 31.93 13.44 23.58
N LEU A 12 30.63 13.58 23.82
CA LEU A 12 29.63 12.54 23.54
C LEU A 12 29.38 12.47 22.03
N LEU A 13 30.01 11.49 21.36
CA LEU A 13 29.68 11.10 19.99
C LEU A 13 28.34 10.34 19.99
N VAL A 14 27.27 11.03 19.61
CA VAL A 14 25.97 10.42 19.32
C VAL A 14 26.08 9.70 17.98
N LEU A 15 26.31 8.39 18.00
CA LEU A 15 26.15 7.54 16.82
C LEU A 15 24.65 7.36 16.55
N GLY A 16 24.12 8.14 15.60
CA GLY A 16 22.80 7.88 15.03
C GLY A 16 22.81 6.59 14.22
N PHE A 17 22.13 5.56 14.70
CA PHE A 17 21.80 4.38 13.90
C PHE A 17 20.80 4.79 12.81
N LEU A 18 21.29 5.01 11.59
CA LEU A 18 20.44 5.01 10.41
C LEU A 18 20.04 3.55 10.15
N ALA A 19 18.83 3.18 10.53
CA ALA A 19 18.21 1.94 10.08
C ALA A 19 17.99 2.05 8.57
N ALA A 20 18.95 1.58 7.78
CA ALA A 20 18.75 1.38 6.36
C ALA A 20 17.74 0.23 6.20
N ALA A 21 16.51 0.56 5.84
CA ALA A 21 15.56 -0.43 5.35
C ALA A 21 16.17 -1.05 4.09
N SER A 22 16.75 -2.25 4.21
CA SER A 22 17.25 -2.98 3.05
C SER A 22 16.04 -3.51 2.28
N ALA A 23 15.51 -2.69 1.37
CA ALA A 23 14.71 -3.22 0.27
C ALA A 23 15.63 -4.16 -0.52
N ALA A 24 15.36 -5.46 -0.46
CA ALA A 24 16.10 -6.43 -1.26
C ALA A 24 15.99 -6.01 -2.75
N PRO A 25 17.10 -6.00 -3.51
CA PRO A 25 17.04 -5.70 -4.93
C PRO A 25 16.09 -6.68 -5.62
N TRP A 26 15.13 -6.15 -6.38
CA TRP A 26 14.27 -6.99 -7.20
C TRP A 26 15.12 -7.74 -8.24
N PRO A 27 14.75 -8.98 -8.60
CA PRO A 27 15.44 -9.72 -9.66
C PRO A 27 15.45 -8.91 -10.96
N SER A 28 16.47 -9.13 -11.79
CA SER A 28 16.68 -8.40 -13.05
C SER A 28 15.50 -8.48 -14.03
N ASN A 29 14.62 -9.47 -13.88
CA ASN A 29 13.31 -9.53 -14.54
C ASN A 29 12.22 -9.64 -13.46
N PRO A 30 11.65 -8.52 -13.00
CA PRO A 30 10.54 -8.56 -12.06
C PRO A 30 9.29 -9.13 -12.75
N PRO A 31 8.42 -9.85 -12.02
CA PRO A 31 7.18 -10.38 -12.58
C PRO A 31 6.32 -9.24 -13.13
N LYS A 32 5.96 -9.31 -14.42
CA LYS A 32 5.05 -8.36 -15.07
C LYS A 32 3.64 -8.93 -15.06
N CYS A 33 2.67 -8.05 -14.89
CA CYS A 33 1.26 -8.38 -15.01
C CYS A 33 0.67 -7.77 -16.29
N SER A 34 1.04 -6.53 -16.61
CA SER A 34 0.58 -5.80 -17.77
C SER A 34 0.97 -6.48 -19.10
N THR A 35 0.02 -6.57 -20.03
CA THR A 35 0.25 -7.00 -21.42
C THR A 35 0.58 -5.82 -22.33
N GLU A 36 0.09 -4.64 -21.97
CA GLU A 36 0.31 -3.38 -22.64
C GLU A 36 0.52 -2.27 -21.59
N CYS A 37 1.25 -1.22 -21.98
CA CYS A 37 1.51 -0.08 -21.11
C CYS A 37 1.36 1.23 -21.88
N PRO A 38 0.11 1.66 -22.16
CA PRO A 38 -0.17 2.82 -23.01
C PRO A 38 -0.04 4.13 -22.24
N ILE A 39 1.14 4.40 -21.66
CA ILE A 39 1.38 5.70 -21.01
C ILE A 39 1.81 6.71 -22.06
N ALA A 40 0.88 7.59 -22.43
CA ALA A 40 1.15 8.75 -23.25
C ALA A 40 1.12 10.02 -22.38
N GLY A 41 2.19 10.82 -22.40
CA GLY A 41 2.27 12.08 -21.68
C GLY A 41 2.66 11.94 -20.19
N PHE A 42 2.11 12.82 -19.35
CA PHE A 42 2.43 12.88 -17.92
C PHE A 42 1.41 12.08 -17.10
N PRO A 43 1.82 11.03 -16.36
CA PRO A 43 0.91 10.19 -15.59
C PRO A 43 0.33 10.96 -14.39
N LYS A 44 -0.98 10.79 -14.13
CA LYS A 44 -1.73 11.45 -13.05
C LYS A 44 -1.14 11.22 -11.66
N LEU A 45 -0.59 10.02 -11.43
CA LEU A 45 -0.11 9.60 -10.11
C LEU A 45 1.42 9.67 -9.93
N ALA A 46 2.17 10.11 -10.94
CA ALA A 46 3.61 10.42 -10.89
C ALA A 46 4.54 9.46 -10.11
N TYR A 47 4.19 8.17 -10.00
CA TYR A 47 5.02 7.18 -9.34
C TYR A 47 6.21 6.77 -10.22
N ALA A 48 7.40 6.71 -9.62
CA ALA A 48 8.62 6.39 -10.33
C ALA A 48 8.87 4.87 -10.35
N PRO A 49 9.19 4.28 -11.52
CA PRO A 49 9.63 2.89 -11.59
C PRO A 49 10.87 2.64 -10.72
N GLN A 50 11.01 1.40 -10.26
CA GLN A 50 12.05 0.93 -9.34
C GLN A 50 12.08 1.67 -7.99
N LYS A 51 10.96 2.29 -7.60
CA LYS A 51 10.76 2.86 -6.26
C LYS A 51 9.71 2.08 -5.50
N THR A 52 9.94 1.99 -4.20
CA THR A 52 8.99 1.45 -3.24
C THR A 52 8.45 2.59 -2.40
N TYR A 53 7.13 2.71 -2.37
CA TYR A 53 6.41 3.68 -1.55
C TYR A 53 5.77 2.93 -0.38
N VAL A 54 6.01 3.42 0.83
CA VAL A 54 5.63 2.72 2.06
C VAL A 54 4.50 3.47 2.73
N TYR A 55 3.41 2.76 3.02
CA TYR A 55 2.21 3.32 3.63
C TYR A 55 1.83 2.55 4.91
N SER A 56 1.28 3.26 5.88
CA SER A 56 0.56 2.63 6.99
C SER A 56 -0.88 2.36 6.56
N HIS A 57 -1.30 1.11 6.65
CA HIS A 57 -2.65 0.67 6.31
C HIS A 57 -3.32 0.09 7.55
N SER A 58 -4.51 0.58 7.88
CA SER A 58 -5.31 0.08 9.01
C SER A 58 -6.78 0.15 8.68
N GLY A 59 -7.58 -0.66 9.39
CA GLY A 59 -9.02 -0.65 9.24
C GLY A 59 -9.73 -1.33 10.40
N LYS A 60 -11.03 -1.06 10.48
CA LYS A 60 -11.93 -1.58 11.50
C LYS A 60 -13.20 -2.07 10.82
N SER A 61 -13.68 -3.23 11.22
CA SER A 61 -14.96 -3.80 10.83
C SER A 61 -15.75 -4.17 12.08
N ARG A 62 -17.06 -3.91 12.06
CA ARG A 62 -17.98 -4.24 13.13
C ARG A 62 -19.20 -4.93 12.54
N ILE A 63 -19.51 -6.11 13.06
CA ILE A 63 -20.77 -6.80 12.79
C ILE A 63 -21.68 -6.58 14.00
N GLN A 64 -22.89 -6.09 13.75
CA GLN A 64 -23.90 -5.86 14.79
C GLN A 64 -25.08 -6.79 14.57
N MET A 65 -25.42 -7.60 15.57
CA MET A 65 -26.61 -8.44 15.57
C MET A 65 -27.84 -7.61 15.91
N GLN A 66 -28.76 -7.49 14.95
CA GLN A 66 -29.98 -6.70 15.14
C GLN A 66 -30.85 -7.29 16.26
N GLY A 67 -31.22 -6.45 17.23
CA GLY A 67 -32.11 -6.85 18.34
C GLY A 67 -31.42 -7.55 19.51
N VAL A 68 -30.09 -7.70 19.50
CA VAL A 68 -29.32 -8.29 20.60
C VAL A 68 -28.46 -7.20 21.25
N GLU A 69 -28.77 -6.84 22.49
CA GLU A 69 -27.94 -5.93 23.27
C GLU A 69 -26.54 -6.54 23.49
N GLY A 70 -25.49 -5.79 23.17
CA GLY A 70 -24.11 -6.28 23.25
C GLY A 70 -23.69 -7.27 22.14
N GLY A 71 -24.54 -7.55 21.15
CA GLY A 71 -24.26 -8.46 20.04
C GLY A 71 -23.31 -7.90 18.97
N ASN A 72 -22.16 -7.38 19.37
CA ASN A 72 -21.15 -6.82 18.45
C ASN A 72 -19.96 -7.78 18.29
N ALA A 73 -19.47 -7.93 17.06
CA ALA A 73 -18.20 -8.56 16.77
C ALA A 73 -17.30 -7.56 16.03
N ASP A 74 -16.19 -7.19 16.67
CA ASP A 74 -15.25 -6.20 16.17
C ASP A 74 -13.99 -6.89 15.63
N MET A 75 -13.50 -6.41 14.49
CA MET A 75 -12.22 -6.79 13.90
C MET A 75 -11.44 -5.53 13.57
N GLU A 76 -10.20 -5.46 14.04
CA GLU A 76 -9.26 -4.39 13.68
C GLU A 76 -8.02 -5.02 13.05
N TRP A 77 -7.45 -4.31 12.07
CA TRP A 77 -6.17 -4.69 11.50
C TRP A 77 -5.27 -3.47 11.27
N SER A 78 -3.97 -3.73 11.28
CA SER A 78 -2.94 -2.76 10.93
C SER A 78 -1.77 -3.45 10.26
N SER A 79 -1.12 -2.78 9.31
CA SER A 79 0.03 -3.30 8.57
C SER A 79 0.81 -2.18 7.91
N GLN A 80 2.06 -2.45 7.57
CA GLN A 80 2.79 -1.66 6.58
C GLN A 80 2.53 -2.24 5.18
N VAL A 81 2.24 -1.38 4.21
CA VAL A 81 2.06 -1.74 2.81
C VAL A 81 3.17 -1.13 1.99
N GLU A 82 3.88 -1.96 1.24
CA GLU A 82 4.92 -1.55 0.30
C GLU A 82 4.35 -1.64 -1.12
N LEU A 83 4.39 -0.52 -1.85
CA LEU A 83 4.02 -0.42 -3.24
C LEU A 83 5.29 -0.25 -4.07
N SER A 84 5.76 -1.35 -4.66
CA SER A 84 6.95 -1.37 -5.52
C SER A 84 6.53 -1.22 -6.97
N TRP A 85 6.85 -0.08 -7.58
CA TRP A 85 6.60 0.17 -9.00
C TRP A 85 7.65 -0.54 -9.83
N LEU A 86 7.30 -1.69 -10.41
CA LEU A 86 8.21 -2.52 -11.21
C LEU A 86 8.45 -1.92 -12.58
N THR A 87 7.36 -1.44 -13.18
CA THR A 87 7.34 -0.68 -14.43
C THR A 87 6.36 0.49 -14.25
N PRO A 88 6.23 1.41 -15.22
CA PRO A 88 5.19 2.42 -15.16
C PRO A 88 3.76 1.85 -15.10
N CYS A 89 3.53 0.60 -15.49
CA CYS A 89 2.22 -0.05 -15.51
C CYS A 89 2.10 -1.31 -14.62
N ASP A 90 3.14 -1.64 -13.86
CA ASP A 90 3.16 -2.81 -12.98
C ASP A 90 3.56 -2.39 -11.58
N MET A 91 2.65 -2.58 -10.63
CA MET A 91 2.87 -2.32 -9.22
C MET A 91 2.77 -3.61 -8.43
N ALA A 92 3.77 -3.91 -7.61
CA ALA A 92 3.72 -4.99 -6.65
C ALA A 92 3.30 -4.46 -5.27
N ILE A 93 2.31 -5.14 -4.67
CA ILE A 93 1.79 -4.86 -3.34
C ILE A 93 2.33 -5.93 -2.40
N SER A 94 3.12 -5.51 -1.40
CA SER A 94 3.58 -6.38 -0.31
C SER A 94 3.05 -5.86 1.02
N ILE A 95 2.56 -6.77 1.86
CA ILE A 95 2.16 -6.48 3.23
C ILE A 95 3.34 -6.84 4.13
N LYS A 96 3.61 -6.01 5.14
CA LYS A 96 4.65 -6.18 6.15
C LYS A 96 4.07 -5.96 7.54
N ASN A 97 4.49 -6.80 8.49
CA ASN A 97 4.15 -6.73 9.90
C ASN A 97 2.63 -6.60 10.16
N PRO A 98 1.76 -7.44 9.56
CA PRO A 98 0.33 -7.34 9.78
C PRO A 98 -0.05 -7.78 11.20
N SER A 99 -0.99 -7.05 11.78
CA SER A 99 -1.71 -7.36 13.01
C SER A 99 -3.19 -7.47 12.66
N ILE A 100 -3.83 -8.58 13.03
CA ILE A 100 -5.25 -8.84 12.79
C ILE A 100 -5.88 -9.24 14.13
N GLY A 101 -7.02 -8.65 14.46
CA GLY A 101 -7.75 -8.95 15.70
C GLY A 101 -7.02 -8.52 16.97
N GLY A 102 -6.08 -7.56 16.87
CA GLY A 102 -5.32 -7.03 18.00
C GLY A 102 -4.10 -7.85 18.44
N GLY A 103 -3.80 -8.97 17.78
CA GLY A 103 -2.60 -9.77 18.02
C GLY A 103 -1.52 -9.57 16.96
N SER A 104 -0.32 -9.12 17.35
CA SER A 104 0.85 -9.12 16.49
C SER A 104 1.47 -10.53 16.42
N GLY A 105 1.74 -11.05 15.23
CA GLY A 105 2.47 -12.32 15.06
C GLY A 105 1.61 -13.58 14.90
N ALA A 106 0.36 -13.42 14.51
CA ALA A 106 -0.53 -14.53 14.16
C ALA A 106 0.11 -15.40 13.05
N ALA A 107 -0.10 -16.72 13.04
CA ALA A 107 0.39 -17.62 11.97
C ALA A 107 -0.05 -17.12 10.58
N GLU A 108 -1.20 -16.45 10.56
CA GLU A 108 -1.87 -15.72 9.49
C GLU A 108 -0.97 -14.64 8.85
N ALA A 109 -0.10 -13.99 9.63
CA ALA A 109 0.81 -12.95 9.13
C ALA A 109 1.75 -13.49 8.05
N LYS A 110 2.23 -14.73 8.21
CA LYS A 110 3.14 -15.36 7.25
C LYS A 110 2.50 -15.48 5.87
N PHE A 111 1.21 -15.76 5.81
CA PHE A 111 0.48 -15.91 4.54
C PHE A 111 0.30 -14.56 3.82
N LEU A 112 0.12 -13.47 4.58
CA LEU A 112 0.03 -12.12 4.00
C LEU A 112 1.38 -11.62 3.47
N GLU A 113 2.47 -11.98 4.13
CA GLU A 113 3.82 -11.54 3.79
C GLU A 113 4.50 -12.41 2.70
N LYS A 114 4.02 -13.64 2.49
CA LYS A 114 4.72 -14.67 1.70
C LYS A 114 4.95 -14.27 0.25
N TYR A 115 3.90 -13.79 -0.42
CA TYR A 115 3.95 -13.45 -1.84
C TYR A 115 3.39 -12.04 -2.08
N PRO A 116 4.02 -11.23 -2.94
CA PRO A 116 3.42 -9.98 -3.39
C PRO A 116 2.27 -10.25 -4.36
N LEU A 117 1.31 -9.33 -4.43
CA LEU A 117 0.35 -9.26 -5.54
C LEU A 117 0.87 -8.25 -6.56
N VAL A 118 1.06 -8.67 -7.81
CA VAL A 118 1.36 -7.72 -8.90
C VAL A 118 0.07 -7.30 -9.58
N VAL A 119 -0.14 -6.00 -9.76
CA VAL A 119 -1.28 -5.47 -10.48
C VAL A 119 -0.82 -4.70 -11.71
N ALA A 120 -1.52 -4.92 -12.81
CA ALA A 120 -1.44 -4.07 -13.98
C ALA A 120 -2.27 -2.82 -13.71
N ILE A 121 -1.65 -1.66 -13.82
CA ILE A 121 -2.26 -0.36 -13.52
C ILE A 121 -1.91 0.63 -14.63
N THR A 122 -2.87 1.46 -15.03
CA THR A 122 -2.63 2.54 -15.99
C THR A 122 -3.38 3.78 -15.54
N ASP A 123 -2.62 4.86 -15.29
CA ASP A 123 -3.15 6.15 -14.88
C ASP A 123 -4.14 6.08 -13.69
N GLY A 124 -3.83 5.24 -12.70
CA GLY A 124 -4.67 5.02 -11.51
C GLY A 124 -5.78 3.99 -11.70
N ARG A 125 -5.97 3.41 -12.89
CA ARG A 125 -6.92 2.32 -13.12
C ARG A 125 -6.22 0.97 -13.03
N VAL A 126 -6.61 0.15 -12.06
CA VAL A 126 -6.26 -1.27 -11.99
C VAL A 126 -7.00 -2.00 -13.11
N LEU A 127 -6.25 -2.74 -13.94
CA LEU A 127 -6.76 -3.48 -15.08
C LEU A 127 -6.96 -4.95 -14.73
N HIS A 128 -5.93 -5.57 -14.15
CA HIS A 128 -5.93 -6.96 -13.73
C HIS A 128 -4.86 -7.22 -12.66
N ALA A 129 -5.02 -8.33 -11.95
CA ALA A 129 -4.14 -8.74 -10.86
C ALA A 129 -3.55 -10.12 -11.13
N CYS A 130 -2.24 -10.25 -10.91
CA CYS A 130 -1.46 -11.46 -11.11
C CYS A 130 -0.91 -11.92 -9.76
N SER A 131 -1.47 -12.99 -9.23
CA SER A 131 -1.07 -13.60 -7.96
C SER A 131 -0.11 -14.77 -8.20
N HIS A 132 0.72 -15.06 -7.20
CA HIS A 132 1.47 -16.31 -7.18
C HIS A 132 0.50 -17.50 -7.08
N PRO A 133 0.71 -18.62 -7.81
CA PRO A 133 -0.22 -19.76 -7.83
C PRO A 133 -0.37 -20.46 -6.48
N GLU A 134 0.60 -20.28 -5.59
CA GLU A 134 0.60 -20.82 -4.22
C GLU A 134 0.20 -19.78 -3.15
N ASP A 135 -0.26 -18.60 -3.55
CA ASP A 135 -0.77 -17.60 -2.59
C ASP A 135 -2.22 -17.91 -2.22
N ASP A 136 -2.56 -17.71 -0.95
CA ASP A 136 -3.87 -18.03 -0.44
C ASP A 136 -4.92 -17.05 -0.97
N VAL A 137 -6.10 -17.57 -1.33
CA VAL A 137 -7.20 -16.75 -1.90
C VAL A 137 -7.58 -15.58 -0.98
N TRP A 138 -7.61 -15.78 0.33
CA TRP A 138 -7.92 -14.72 1.29
C TRP A 138 -6.82 -13.64 1.35
N SER A 139 -5.55 -14.05 1.24
CA SER A 139 -4.38 -13.16 1.21
C SER A 139 -4.40 -12.32 -0.07
N ILE A 140 -4.67 -12.96 -1.21
CA ILE A 140 -4.88 -12.30 -2.50
C ILE A 140 -6.02 -11.28 -2.41
N ASN A 141 -7.16 -11.64 -1.84
CA ASN A 141 -8.31 -10.74 -1.74
C ASN A 141 -8.03 -9.52 -0.85
N LEU A 142 -7.26 -9.68 0.24
CA LEU A 142 -6.85 -8.55 1.07
C LEU A 142 -5.94 -7.59 0.29
N LYS A 143 -4.98 -8.12 -0.48
CA LYS A 143 -4.10 -7.33 -1.36
C LYS A 143 -4.87 -6.67 -2.51
N LYS A 144 -5.90 -7.33 -3.05
CA LYS A 144 -6.81 -6.72 -4.03
C LYS A 144 -7.57 -5.56 -3.40
N GLY A 145 -8.04 -5.68 -2.16
CA GLY A 145 -8.66 -4.56 -1.42
C GLY A 145 -7.72 -3.36 -1.24
N ILE A 146 -6.41 -3.58 -1.11
CA ILE A 146 -5.42 -2.49 -1.13
C ILE A 146 -5.34 -1.88 -2.54
N ALA A 147 -5.29 -2.69 -3.59
CA ALA A 147 -5.30 -2.20 -4.98
C ALA A 147 -6.57 -1.37 -5.28
N SER A 148 -7.72 -1.80 -4.77
CA SER A 148 -9.01 -1.09 -4.82
C SER A 148 -8.91 0.34 -4.29
N ALA A 149 -8.25 0.52 -3.14
CA ALA A 149 -8.08 1.83 -2.52
C ALA A 149 -7.17 2.76 -3.35
N PHE A 150 -6.37 2.20 -4.26
CA PHE A 150 -5.57 2.95 -5.23
C PHE A 150 -6.30 3.26 -6.54
N GLN A 151 -7.47 2.65 -6.77
CA GLN A 151 -8.27 2.89 -7.96
C GLN A 151 -8.68 4.36 -8.04
N ASN A 152 -8.32 5.00 -9.14
CA ASN A 152 -8.74 6.34 -9.49
C ASN A 152 -8.98 6.39 -11.00
N SER A 153 -10.24 6.49 -11.40
CA SER A 153 -10.65 6.51 -12.81
C SER A 153 -10.72 7.91 -13.43
N LEU A 154 -10.45 8.98 -12.67
CA LEU A 154 -10.46 10.33 -13.22
C LEU A 154 -9.42 10.49 -14.33
N PRO A 155 -9.72 11.19 -15.43
CA PRO A 155 -8.74 11.49 -16.47
C PRO A 155 -7.59 12.40 -15.98
N SER A 156 -7.84 13.21 -14.96
CA SER A 156 -6.84 14.04 -14.28
C SER A 156 -7.33 14.43 -12.89
N ASN A 157 -6.43 14.87 -12.01
CA ASN A 157 -6.79 15.37 -10.68
C ASN A 157 -7.34 16.81 -10.71
N SER A 158 -7.84 17.28 -11.85
CA SER A 158 -8.39 18.63 -12.01
C SER A 158 -9.82 18.73 -11.48
N SER A 159 -10.16 19.87 -10.89
CA SER A 159 -11.51 20.18 -10.42
C SER A 159 -12.56 20.19 -11.54
N ILE A 160 -12.14 20.28 -12.82
CA ILE A 160 -13.04 20.14 -13.97
C ILE A 160 -13.72 18.75 -14.02
N ASN A 161 -13.12 17.75 -13.37
CA ASN A 161 -13.67 16.38 -13.33
C ASN A 161 -14.62 16.14 -12.16
N THR A 162 -14.96 17.18 -11.38
CA THR A 162 -15.89 17.05 -10.24
C THR A 162 -17.32 16.72 -10.71
N GLY A 163 -18.04 15.90 -9.93
CA GLY A 163 -19.39 15.44 -10.24
C GLY A 163 -19.48 14.37 -11.34
N LEU A 164 -18.34 13.92 -11.91
CA LEU A 164 -18.33 12.88 -12.92
C LEU A 164 -18.52 11.50 -12.30
N ASN A 165 -19.22 10.62 -13.04
CA ASN A 165 -19.36 9.22 -12.71
C ASN A 165 -18.53 8.38 -13.67
N PHE A 166 -17.81 7.41 -13.14
CA PHE A 166 -17.09 6.42 -13.92
C PHE A 166 -17.48 5.03 -13.45
N THR A 167 -17.61 4.11 -14.41
CA THR A 167 -17.69 2.69 -14.06
C THR A 167 -16.29 2.21 -13.72
N GLU A 168 -16.16 1.66 -12.52
CA GLU A 168 -14.93 1.07 -12.01
C GLU A 168 -15.14 -0.40 -11.76
N THR A 169 -14.15 -1.21 -12.12
CA THR A 169 -14.12 -2.63 -11.78
C THR A 169 -13.17 -2.78 -10.61
N ASP A 170 -13.71 -3.30 -9.51
CA ASP A 170 -12.98 -3.52 -8.28
C ASP A 170 -13.19 -4.95 -7.74
N ILE A 171 -12.65 -5.29 -6.57
CA ILE A 171 -12.81 -6.59 -5.89
C ILE A 171 -14.29 -6.96 -5.67
N ILE A 172 -15.18 -5.97 -5.59
CA ILE A 172 -16.63 -6.14 -5.41
C ILE A 172 -17.38 -6.14 -6.77
N GLY A 173 -16.67 -6.09 -7.91
CA GLY A 173 -17.22 -6.08 -9.26
C GLY A 173 -17.34 -4.69 -9.87
N ASN A 174 -18.29 -4.49 -10.77
CA ASN A 174 -18.48 -3.22 -11.48
C ASN A 174 -19.40 -2.29 -10.70
N TRP A 175 -18.93 -1.08 -10.42
CA TRP A 175 -19.66 -0.06 -9.68
C TRP A 175 -19.62 1.28 -10.39
N SER A 176 -20.69 2.07 -10.26
CA SER A 176 -20.71 3.46 -10.68
C SER A 176 -20.15 4.32 -9.55
N THR A 177 -18.92 4.81 -9.70
CA THR A 177 -18.25 5.66 -8.72
C THR A 177 -18.38 7.13 -9.11
N ARG A 178 -18.88 7.94 -8.18
CA ARG A 178 -18.90 9.41 -8.32
C ARG A 178 -17.63 10.01 -7.74
N TYR A 179 -17.03 10.95 -8.47
CA TYR A 179 -15.87 11.69 -8.02
C TYR A 179 -16.21 13.14 -7.73
N ASP A 180 -15.82 13.64 -6.55
CA ASP A 180 -15.87 15.06 -6.22
C ASP A 180 -14.44 15.51 -5.86
N VAL A 181 -13.87 16.41 -6.67
CA VAL A 181 -12.48 16.85 -6.52
C VAL A 181 -12.45 18.18 -5.77
N ALA A 182 -11.73 18.21 -4.64
CA ALA A 182 -11.50 19.41 -3.86
C ALA A 182 -10.02 19.81 -3.89
N ASN A 183 -9.73 21.06 -4.22
CA ASN A 183 -8.39 21.62 -4.08
C ASN A 183 -8.20 22.01 -2.62
N GLN A 184 -7.28 21.35 -1.91
CA GLN A 184 -6.76 21.88 -0.66
C GLN A 184 -5.57 22.77 -1.02
N GLY A 185 -5.73 24.07 -0.77
CA GLY A 185 -4.77 25.13 -1.10
C GLY A 185 -3.47 25.03 -0.32
#